data_AF-A0AA35JG14-F1
#
_entry.id   AF-A0AA35JG14-F1
#
_cell.length_a   1.000
_cell.length_b   1.000
_cell.length_c   1.000
_cell.angle_alpha   90.00
_cell.angle_beta   90.00
_cell.angle_gamma   90.00
#
_symmetry.space_group_name_H-M   'P 1'
#
loop_
_entity.id
_entity.type
_entity.pdbx_description
1 polymer ?
#
loop_
_entity_poly.entity_id
_entity_poly.type
_entity_poly.pdbx_seq_one_letter_code
_entity_poly.pdbx_strand_id
1 'polypeptide(L)'
;MNIVPQGNFKSQVSTDQDKTTLSSVVPSLPDTLRQQEGGAVPLSSQMNDRHPLESKLKHWETTQRQRQMEQYRQIFGIAEPMKRTMELEIVNRTDFNPLSADSSMHRDILLNKDCSIDWEDVYPGTGLQSGSMVGDDVHSKIERQLGI
;
A
#
# COMPACT_ATOMS: atom_id res chain seq x y z
N MET A 1 28.19 16.08 -30.11
CA MET A 1 27.43 14.86 -30.46
C MET A 1 28.38 13.67 -30.35
N ASN A 2 28.24 12.86 -29.30
CA ASN A 2 29.06 11.67 -29.12
C ASN A 2 28.26 10.47 -29.64
N ILE A 3 28.74 9.83 -30.70
CA ILE A 3 28.01 8.80 -31.51
C ILE A 3 28.45 7.38 -31.12
N VAL A 4 29.27 7.23 -30.08
CA VAL A 4 29.78 5.92 -29.67
C VAL A 4 28.86 5.30 -28.60
N PRO A 5 28.25 4.12 -28.85
CA PRO A 5 27.48 3.41 -27.84
C PRO A 5 28.39 2.95 -26.70
N GLN A 6 27.88 3.01 -25.47
CA GLN A 6 28.61 2.50 -24.29
C GLN A 6 28.89 1.00 -24.46
N GLY A 7 30.15 0.61 -24.38
CA GLY A 7 30.59 -0.78 -24.57
C GLY A 7 30.30 -1.65 -23.36
N ASN A 8 29.07 -2.16 -23.26
CA ASN A 8 28.69 -3.14 -22.25
C ASN A 8 29.13 -4.56 -22.68
N PHE A 9 30.43 -4.82 -22.64
CA PHE A 9 30.98 -6.15 -22.91
C PHE A 9 30.86 -7.01 -21.66
N LYS A 10 29.94 -7.98 -21.66
CA LYS A 10 29.86 -8.99 -20.59
C LYS A 10 30.90 -10.07 -20.87
N SER A 11 31.93 -10.16 -20.02
CA SER A 11 33.01 -11.15 -20.12
C SER A 11 32.62 -12.54 -19.59
N GLN A 12 31.45 -12.66 -18.97
CA GLN A 12 30.90 -13.90 -18.43
C GLN A 12 29.39 -13.95 -18.74
N VAL A 13 28.93 -15.12 -19.18
CA VAL A 13 27.50 -15.42 -19.36
C VAL A 13 27.10 -16.33 -18.22
N SER A 14 26.27 -15.84 -17.30
CA SER A 14 25.63 -16.65 -16.26
C SER A 14 24.15 -16.80 -16.59
N THR A 15 23.65 -18.03 -16.57
CA THR A 15 22.22 -18.33 -16.74
C THR A 15 21.35 -17.96 -15.53
N ASP A 16 21.99 -17.64 -14.40
CA ASP A 16 21.34 -17.41 -13.11
C ASP A 16 21.22 -15.92 -12.77
N GLN A 17 21.79 -15.03 -13.58
CA GLN A 17 21.70 -13.59 -13.35
C GLN A 17 20.45 -13.02 -14.04
N ASP A 18 19.65 -12.29 -13.25
CA ASP A 18 18.47 -11.52 -13.67
C ASP A 18 17.24 -12.33 -14.09
N LYS A 19 16.84 -13.34 -13.31
CA LYS A 19 15.48 -13.93 -13.40
C LYS A 19 14.76 -13.89 -12.07
N THR A 20 13.67 -13.12 -12.02
CA THR A 20 12.71 -13.09 -10.90
C THR A 20 11.98 -14.44 -10.73
N THR A 21 11.92 -15.22 -11.81
CA THR A 21 11.27 -16.52 -11.90
C THR A 21 12.26 -17.66 -11.76
N LEU A 22 12.48 -18.17 -10.53
CA LEU A 22 13.40 -19.30 -10.28
C LEU A 22 12.63 -20.58 -9.91
N SER A 23 13.04 -21.72 -10.48
CA SER A 23 12.55 -23.04 -10.05
C SER A 23 13.17 -23.46 -8.73
N SER A 24 12.41 -24.18 -7.91
CA SER A 24 12.88 -24.74 -6.64
C SER A 24 13.88 -25.88 -6.81
N VAL A 25 13.95 -26.51 -7.99
CA VAL A 25 14.81 -27.68 -8.25
C VAL A 25 16.05 -27.29 -9.05
N VAL A 26 15.90 -26.38 -10.02
CA VAL A 26 16.99 -25.96 -10.91
C VAL A 26 16.99 -24.42 -11.03
N PRO A 27 17.93 -23.72 -10.38
CA PRO A 27 17.98 -22.25 -10.39
C PRO A 27 18.07 -21.64 -11.80
N SER A 28 18.71 -22.33 -12.73
CA SER A 28 18.90 -21.86 -14.10
C SER A 28 17.63 -21.93 -14.97
N LEU A 29 16.58 -22.62 -14.49
CA LEU A 29 15.35 -22.86 -15.24
C LEU A 29 14.21 -21.99 -14.69
N PRO A 30 13.58 -21.15 -15.54
CA PRO A 30 12.55 -20.25 -15.06
C PRO A 30 11.26 -21.00 -14.72
N ASP A 31 10.72 -20.75 -13.53
CA ASP A 31 9.45 -21.33 -13.07
C ASP A 31 8.29 -20.37 -13.36
N THR A 32 7.97 -20.25 -14.64
CA THR A 32 6.88 -19.38 -15.13
C THR A 32 5.49 -19.94 -14.81
N LEU A 33 5.37 -21.25 -14.54
CA LEU A 33 4.11 -21.89 -14.19
C LEU A 33 3.74 -21.65 -12.72
N ARG A 34 4.69 -21.78 -11.78
CA ARG A 34 4.43 -21.54 -10.36
C ARG A 34 4.29 -20.06 -10.04
N GLN A 35 5.06 -19.21 -10.71
CA GLN A 35 4.97 -17.76 -10.56
C GLN A 35 3.91 -17.12 -11.44
N GLN A 36 3.33 -17.89 -12.38
CA GLN A 36 2.22 -17.46 -13.23
C GLN A 36 2.49 -16.20 -14.07
N GLU A 37 3.77 -15.89 -14.29
CA GLU A 37 4.28 -14.81 -15.12
C GLU A 37 4.53 -15.32 -16.55
N GLY A 38 3.76 -14.82 -17.52
CA GLY A 38 4.05 -14.94 -18.96
C GLY A 38 3.78 -16.26 -19.69
N GLY A 39 3.55 -17.39 -19.01
CA GLY A 39 3.55 -18.71 -19.69
C GLY A 39 2.20 -19.39 -19.94
N ALA A 40 1.26 -19.34 -19.00
CA ALA A 40 0.05 -20.19 -19.04
C ALA A 40 -1.23 -19.58 -18.43
N VAL A 41 -1.16 -18.35 -17.93
CA VAL A 41 -2.35 -17.66 -17.41
C VAL A 41 -2.90 -16.76 -18.50
N PRO A 42 -4.18 -16.89 -18.90
CA PRO A 42 -4.75 -16.03 -19.91
C PRO A 42 -4.61 -14.57 -19.46
N LEU A 43 -4.26 -13.68 -20.38
CA LEU A 43 -4.06 -12.25 -20.09
C LEU A 43 -5.26 -11.64 -19.35
N SER A 44 -6.47 -12.16 -19.61
CA SER A 44 -7.69 -11.79 -18.88
C SER A 44 -7.63 -12.09 -17.38
N SER A 45 -6.96 -13.15 -16.94
CA SER A 45 -6.76 -13.49 -15.52
C SER A 45 -5.55 -12.80 -14.89
N GLN A 46 -4.68 -12.18 -15.70
CA GLN A 46 -3.63 -11.27 -15.20
C GLN A 46 -4.16 -9.84 -15.07
N MET A 47 -5.00 -9.42 -16.02
CA MET A 47 -5.65 -8.10 -16.01
C MET A 47 -6.81 -8.03 -15.02
N ASN A 48 -7.47 -9.15 -14.72
CA ASN A 48 -8.57 -9.24 -13.78
C ASN A 48 -8.10 -10.02 -12.55
N ASP A 49 -8.43 -9.56 -11.34
CA ASP A 49 -8.17 -10.33 -10.11
C ASP A 49 -8.73 -11.76 -10.27
N ARG A 50 -8.04 -12.76 -9.71
CA ARG A 50 -8.41 -14.19 -9.87
C ARG A 50 -9.84 -14.45 -9.42
N HIS A 51 -10.25 -13.72 -8.39
CA HIS A 51 -11.59 -13.78 -7.83
C HIS A 51 -12.28 -12.41 -7.92
N PRO A 52 -13.54 -12.35 -8.37
CA PRO A 52 -14.25 -11.07 -8.53
C PRO A 52 -14.47 -10.31 -7.21
N LEU A 53 -14.41 -10.99 -6.04
CA LEU A 53 -14.46 -10.31 -4.73
C LEU A 53 -13.09 -9.87 -4.24
N GLU A 54 -11.99 -10.40 -4.77
CA GLU A 54 -10.65 -10.01 -4.33
C GLU A 54 -10.41 -8.53 -4.62
N SER A 55 -10.78 -8.06 -5.81
CA SER A 55 -10.75 -6.64 -6.15
C SER A 55 -11.59 -5.79 -5.19
N LYS A 56 -12.78 -6.28 -4.84
CA LYS A 56 -13.71 -5.56 -3.96
C LYS A 56 -13.23 -5.47 -2.53
N LEU A 57 -12.62 -6.55 -2.02
CA LEU A 57 -12.01 -6.58 -0.69
C LEU A 57 -10.81 -5.64 -0.63
N LYS A 58 -9.91 -5.70 -1.63
CA LYS A 58 -8.75 -4.79 -1.74
C LYS A 58 -9.16 -3.31 -1.76
N HIS A 59 -10.25 -2.97 -2.45
CA HIS A 59 -10.71 -1.58 -2.62
C HIS A 59 -11.93 -1.22 -1.76
N TRP A 60 -12.25 -1.99 -0.72
CA TRP A 60 -13.47 -1.83 0.07
C TRP A 60 -13.62 -0.41 0.64
N GLU A 61 -12.58 0.06 1.34
CA GLU A 61 -12.59 1.38 1.98
C GLU A 61 -12.68 2.51 0.95
N THR A 62 -11.93 2.40 -0.14
CA THR A 62 -11.95 3.40 -1.23
C THR A 62 -13.32 3.49 -1.86
N THR A 63 -13.95 2.33 -2.13
CA THR A 63 -15.30 2.26 -2.70
C THR A 63 -16.34 2.80 -1.73
N GLN A 64 -16.20 2.50 -0.43
CA GLN A 64 -17.10 3.01 0.60
C GLN A 64 -17.04 4.53 0.73
N ARG A 65 -15.83 5.09 0.78
CA ARG A 65 -15.61 6.53 0.78
C ARG A 65 -16.15 7.18 -0.48
N GLN A 66 -15.90 6.63 -1.67
CA GLN A 66 -16.39 7.19 -2.92
C GLN A 66 -17.93 7.23 -2.98
N ARG A 67 -18.59 6.19 -2.49
CA ARG A 67 -20.05 6.16 -2.36
C ARG A 67 -20.56 7.26 -1.43
N GLN A 68 -19.88 7.48 -0.30
CA GLN A 68 -20.25 8.51 0.66
C GLN A 68 -20.10 9.91 0.05
N MET A 69 -19.01 10.17 -0.68
CA MET A 69 -18.77 11.45 -1.37
C MET A 69 -19.80 11.70 -2.48
N GLU A 70 -20.26 10.65 -3.15
CA GLU A 70 -21.33 10.75 -4.14
C GLU A 70 -22.67 11.10 -3.48
N GLN A 71 -22.99 10.47 -2.34
CA GLN A 71 -24.18 10.80 -1.56
C GLN A 71 -24.14 12.26 -1.07
N TYR A 72 -22.99 12.70 -0.57
CA TYR A 72 -22.74 14.09 -0.18
C TYR A 72 -22.94 15.06 -1.35
N ARG A 73 -22.41 14.71 -2.53
CA ARG A 73 -22.63 15.48 -3.75
C ARG A 73 -24.12 15.60 -4.12
N GLN A 74 -24.88 14.54 -3.94
CA GLN A 74 -26.32 14.51 -4.28
C GLN A 74 -27.17 15.31 -3.29
N ILE A 75 -26.84 15.28 -2.00
CA ILE A 75 -27.64 15.95 -0.95
C ILE A 75 -27.24 17.42 -0.80
N PHE A 76 -25.94 17.70 -0.78
CA PHE A 76 -25.39 19.01 -0.42
C PHE A 76 -24.70 19.73 -1.59
N GLY A 77 -24.63 19.10 -2.77
CA GLY A 77 -23.95 19.65 -3.94
C GLY A 77 -22.44 19.43 -3.91
N ILE A 78 -21.74 20.01 -4.90
CA ILE A 78 -20.31 19.72 -5.13
C ILE A 78 -19.37 20.33 -4.06
N ALA A 79 -19.84 21.32 -3.31
CA ALA A 79 -19.02 22.05 -2.34
C ALA A 79 -18.60 21.18 -1.16
N GLU A 80 -19.49 20.30 -0.67
CA GLU A 80 -19.20 19.46 0.48
C GLU A 80 -18.11 18.41 0.24
N PRO A 81 -18.15 17.58 -0.83
CA PRO A 81 -17.06 16.65 -1.10
C PRO A 81 -15.73 17.37 -1.34
N MET A 82 -15.75 18.54 -1.97
CA MET A 82 -14.54 19.35 -2.15
C MET A 82 -13.98 19.81 -0.79
N LYS A 83 -14.82 20.36 0.09
CA LYS A 83 -14.42 20.77 1.44
C LYS A 83 -13.82 19.60 2.23
N ARG A 84 -14.49 18.45 2.25
CA ARG A 84 -14.03 17.24 2.97
C ARG A 84 -12.66 16.76 2.49
N THR A 85 -12.44 16.73 1.17
CA THR A 85 -11.14 16.32 0.60
C THR A 85 -10.03 17.30 0.98
N MET A 86 -10.29 18.60 0.91
CA MET A 86 -9.31 19.61 1.32
C MET A 86 -9.02 19.56 2.82
N GLU A 87 -10.04 19.40 3.66
CA GLU A 87 -9.85 19.26 5.13
C GLU A 87 -9.02 18.03 5.46
N LEU A 88 -9.28 16.88 4.81
CA LEU A 88 -8.51 15.66 5.00
C LEU A 88 -7.06 15.83 4.53
N GLU A 89 -6.83 16.54 3.43
CA GLU A 89 -5.48 16.84 2.92
C GLU A 89 -4.70 17.78 3.85
N ILE A 90 -5.37 18.79 4.42
CA ILE A 90 -4.78 19.67 5.44
C ILE A 90 -4.35 18.85 6.65
N VAL A 91 -5.26 18.04 7.20
CA VAL A 91 -4.96 17.20 8.36
C VAL A 91 -3.79 16.27 8.07
N ASN A 92 -3.79 15.56 6.93
CA ASN A 92 -2.67 14.66 6.58
C ASN A 92 -1.31 15.38 6.46
N ARG A 93 -1.28 16.68 6.19
CA ARG A 93 -0.04 17.47 6.12
C ARG A 93 0.39 18.06 7.46
N THR A 94 -0.57 18.41 8.32
CA THR A 94 -0.30 19.14 9.56
C THR A 94 -0.20 18.24 10.78
N ASP A 95 -0.83 17.07 10.71
CA ASP A 95 -1.00 16.19 11.83
C ASP A 95 0.30 15.44 12.14
N PHE A 96 0.84 15.72 13.32
CA PHE A 96 2.05 15.12 13.85
C PHE A 96 1.80 14.72 15.29
N ASN A 97 1.71 13.41 15.54
CA ASN A 97 1.61 12.86 16.88
C ASN A 97 2.77 11.89 17.12
N PRO A 98 3.82 12.29 17.87
CA PRO A 98 4.97 11.42 18.10
C PRO A 98 4.66 10.25 19.06
N LEU A 99 3.63 10.41 19.91
CA LEU A 99 3.30 9.46 20.99
C LEU A 99 2.34 8.35 20.57
N SER A 100 1.49 8.62 19.57
CA SER A 100 0.56 7.63 19.02
C SER A 100 0.87 7.46 17.53
N ALA A 101 1.26 6.25 17.14
CA ALA A 101 1.61 5.94 15.75
C ALA A 101 0.38 5.61 14.90
N ASP A 102 -0.74 5.21 15.53
CA ASP A 102 -1.72 4.37 14.85
C ASP A 102 -2.92 5.14 14.28
N SER A 103 -3.33 6.26 14.88
CA SER A 103 -4.33 7.14 14.26
C SER A 103 -4.34 8.55 14.85
N SER A 104 -4.78 9.51 14.04
CA SER A 104 -5.13 10.83 14.54
C SER A 104 -6.63 11.02 14.60
N MET A 105 -7.07 11.47 15.76
CA MET A 105 -8.48 11.75 16.01
C MET A 105 -9.07 12.71 14.98
N HIS A 106 -8.28 13.70 14.52
CA HIS A 106 -8.72 14.65 13.49
C HIS A 106 -9.03 13.97 12.16
N ARG A 107 -8.20 13.02 11.73
CA ARG A 107 -8.41 12.25 10.51
C ARG A 107 -9.63 11.35 10.66
N ASP A 108 -9.77 10.68 11.81
CA ASP A 108 -10.88 9.76 12.07
C ASP A 108 -12.24 10.47 12.07
N ILE A 109 -12.32 11.68 12.64
CA ILE A 109 -13.52 12.53 12.59
C ILE A 109 -13.89 12.88 11.14
N LEU A 110 -12.92 13.26 10.32
CA LEU A 110 -13.18 13.64 8.92
C LEU A 110 -13.60 12.44 8.05
N LEU A 111 -13.06 11.26 8.35
CA LEU A 111 -13.44 9.99 7.74
C LEU A 111 -14.73 9.39 8.32
N ASN A 112 -15.28 9.99 9.38
CA ASN A 112 -16.44 9.48 10.12
C ASN A 112 -16.23 8.02 10.56
N LYS A 113 -15.03 7.75 11.09
CA LYS A 113 -14.60 6.44 11.59
C LYS A 113 -14.57 6.46 13.11
N ASP A 114 -15.65 6.00 13.74
CA ASP A 114 -15.78 6.04 15.20
C ASP A 114 -15.02 4.88 15.88
N CYS A 115 -15.05 3.69 15.27
CA CYS A 115 -14.34 2.49 15.74
C CYS A 115 -13.82 1.68 14.54
N SER A 116 -12.63 1.08 14.66
CA SER A 116 -12.23 -0.07 13.84
C SER A 116 -11.99 -1.28 14.71
N ILE A 117 -12.24 -2.45 14.15
CA ILE A 117 -11.93 -3.74 14.74
C ILE A 117 -11.03 -4.42 13.72
N ASP A 118 -9.81 -4.75 14.12
CA ASP A 118 -8.93 -5.59 13.31
C ASP A 118 -8.88 -7.02 13.86
N TRP A 119 -8.29 -7.94 13.09
CA TRP A 119 -8.18 -9.34 13.52
C TRP A 119 -7.34 -9.50 14.79
N GLU A 120 -6.42 -8.58 15.05
CA GLU A 120 -5.58 -8.52 16.26
C GLU A 120 -6.42 -8.27 17.53
N ASP A 121 -7.51 -7.52 17.42
CA ASP A 121 -8.44 -7.26 18.53
C ASP A 121 -9.26 -8.50 18.90
N VAL A 122 -9.57 -9.34 17.91
CA VAL A 122 -10.41 -10.55 18.08
C VAL A 122 -9.58 -11.74 18.56
N TYR A 123 -8.34 -11.86 18.08
CA TYR A 123 -7.44 -12.96 18.40
C TYR A 123 -6.18 -12.44 19.11
N PRO A 124 -6.26 -12.17 20.43
CA PRO A 124 -5.11 -11.68 21.17
C PRO A 124 -4.00 -12.75 21.21
N GLY A 125 -2.80 -12.41 20.73
CA GLY A 125 -1.57 -13.21 20.92
C GLY A 125 -1.00 -13.97 19.70
N THR A 126 -1.59 -13.86 18.51
CA THR A 126 -1.08 -14.51 17.27
C THR A 126 -0.39 -13.56 16.29
N GLY A 127 -0.56 -12.26 16.44
CA GLY A 127 0.11 -11.22 15.65
C GLY A 127 1.10 -10.46 16.50
N LEU A 128 2.14 -9.90 15.85
CA LEU A 128 3.09 -8.94 16.40
C LEU A 128 2.41 -8.18 17.53
N GLN A 129 2.70 -8.52 18.78
CA GLN A 129 2.47 -7.61 19.86
C GLN A 129 3.52 -6.54 19.59
N SER A 130 3.19 -5.65 18.64
CA SER A 130 3.84 -4.38 18.43
C SER A 130 3.65 -3.77 19.78
N GLY A 131 4.68 -3.98 20.62
CA GLY A 131 4.74 -3.35 21.90
C GLY A 131 4.37 -1.92 21.57
N SER A 132 3.44 -1.40 22.35
CA SER A 132 3.59 -0.03 22.76
C SER A 132 5.00 0.07 23.34
N MET A 133 6.00 0.15 22.46
CA MET A 133 7.36 0.56 22.72
C MET A 133 7.16 2.05 22.92
N VAL A 134 6.61 2.40 24.09
CA VAL A 134 6.46 3.76 24.58
C VAL A 134 7.84 4.45 24.62
N GLY A 135 8.93 3.71 24.39
CA GLY A 135 10.29 4.20 24.15
C GLY A 135 10.80 4.10 22.71
N ASP A 136 9.95 3.97 21.68
CA ASP A 136 10.36 4.35 20.32
C ASP A 136 10.57 5.87 20.34
N ASP A 137 11.84 6.20 20.52
CA ASP A 137 12.40 7.50 20.76
C ASP A 137 11.65 8.62 20.02
N VAL A 138 10.83 9.36 20.79
CA VAL A 138 10.10 10.53 20.32
C VAL A 138 11.04 11.48 19.58
N HIS A 139 12.30 11.57 20.04
CA HIS A 139 13.34 12.35 19.37
C HIS A 139 13.63 11.82 17.97
N SER A 140 13.90 10.52 17.78
CA SER A 140 14.05 9.90 16.46
C SER A 140 12.87 10.12 15.51
N LYS A 141 11.61 10.11 16.01
CA LYS A 141 10.43 10.42 15.18
C LYS A 141 10.38 11.89 14.78
N ILE A 142 10.70 12.80 15.71
CA ILE A 142 10.80 14.24 15.46
C ILE A 142 11.91 14.52 14.44
N GLU A 143 13.09 13.92 14.61
CA GLU A 143 14.24 14.04 13.70
C GLU A 143 13.88 13.61 12.27
N ARG A 144 13.26 12.42 12.12
CA ARG A 144 12.76 11.95 10.82
C ARG A 144 11.75 12.91 10.18
N GLN A 145 10.85 13.50 10.96
CA GLN A 145 9.86 14.46 10.46
C GLN A 145 10.49 15.79 10.04
N LEU A 146 11.49 16.27 10.77
CA LEU A 146 12.22 17.50 10.47
C LEU A 146 13.33 17.31 9.41
N GLY A 147 13.68 16.06 9.08
CA GLY A 147 14.72 15.74 8.12
C GLY A 147 16.13 16.05 8.62
N ILE A 148 16.33 15.97 9.94
CA ILE A 148 17.63 16.14 10.64
C ILE A 148 18.12 14.75 11.05
#